data_AF-A0A9Q1KV93-F1
#
_entry.id   AF-A0A9Q1KV93-F1
#
_cell.length_a   1.000
_cell.length_b   1.000
_cell.length_c   1.000
_cell.angle_alpha   90.00
_cell.angle_beta   90.00
_cell.angle_gamma   90.00
#
_symmetry.space_group_name_H-M   'P 1'
#
loop_
_entity.id
_entity.type
_entity.pdbx_description
1 polymer ?
#
loop_
_entity_poly.entity_id
_entity_poly.type
_entity_poly.pdbx_seq_one_letter_code
_entity_poly.pdbx_strand_id
1 'polypeptide(L)'
;MLLTQPQFKKSSMFKVFLCPSVNGDKGAVDDLPAFREYSIEQLRTATSGFAVENIVSEHGEKAPNIVYKGKLENQRRIAVKRFNRSAWPDARQFLEGNPRLSCFGLMKNSRDGKSYSTNLAFTPPEYLRTGRVTPESVMYSFGTLLLDLLSGKHIPPSRALDLIRDRNIQMLMDSCLEGQFSDNDATELVRLASRCLQYEPRERPNPKSLVTALLPLQKETEVPSHVLLGIPHGAADIALSPLGEACLRMDLTAIHEILENIGYKDDEGAATELSFQMWTNQMQDTLNAKKKGDSAFRQKDIKTAIEYYSQFIDVGTMASPTVYARRSLCNLMNDMPQEALNDAIQAQVISPVWHTASYLQAAALFALGKQNEAQLALREGSTLESKWGGN
;
A
#
# COMPACT_ATOMS: atom_id res chain seq x y z
N MET A 1 -18.94 -7.48 4.09
CA MET A 1 -17.53 -7.30 4.54
C MET A 1 -16.77 -6.55 3.45
N LEU A 2 -16.77 -5.21 3.51
CA LEU A 2 -16.10 -4.31 2.55
C LEU A 2 -15.07 -3.50 3.33
N LEU A 3 -13.80 -3.51 2.92
CA LEU A 3 -12.69 -2.80 3.58
C LEU A 3 -11.88 -2.04 2.53
N THR A 4 -12.13 -0.74 2.43
CA THR A 4 -11.36 0.26 1.69
C THR A 4 -10.38 0.99 2.64
N GLN A 5 -9.22 1.43 2.14
CA GLN A 5 -8.06 1.96 2.89
C GLN A 5 -8.26 3.38 3.48
N PRO A 6 -7.28 3.84 4.27
CA PRO A 6 -6.68 5.15 4.06
C PRO A 6 -5.14 5.10 4.12
N GLN A 7 -4.46 6.07 3.49
CA GLN A 7 -3.10 6.49 3.88
C GLN A 7 -3.10 7.04 5.32
N PHE A 8 -1.95 7.16 5.99
CA PHE A 8 -1.57 8.20 6.99
C PHE A 8 -0.52 7.73 8.02
N LYS A 9 0.38 8.67 8.32
CA LYS A 9 1.55 8.66 9.23
C LYS A 9 1.45 7.75 10.46
N LYS A 10 2.42 6.82 10.55
CA LYS A 10 3.10 6.12 11.68
C LYS A 10 2.55 6.06 13.14
N SER A 11 1.38 6.57 13.49
CA SER A 11 0.93 6.60 14.91
C SER A 11 -0.29 5.74 15.24
N SER A 12 -1.23 5.49 14.33
CA SER A 12 -2.38 4.57 14.52
C SER A 12 -3.13 4.39 13.19
N MET A 13 -3.68 3.21 12.92
CA MET A 13 -4.46 2.93 11.70
C MET A 13 -5.96 3.14 11.94
N PHE A 14 -6.67 3.75 10.99
CA PHE A 14 -8.10 4.07 11.10
C PHE A 14 -8.86 3.67 9.84
N LYS A 15 -10.17 3.41 9.94
CA LYS A 15 -11.10 3.26 8.81
C LYS A 15 -12.32 4.12 9.03
N VAL A 16 -12.73 4.87 8.02
CA VAL A 16 -13.85 5.80 8.12
C VAL A 16 -15.05 5.23 7.37
N PHE A 17 -16.19 5.11 8.06
CA PHE A 17 -17.49 4.83 7.46
C PHE A 17 -18.28 6.13 7.38
N LEU A 18 -18.86 6.41 6.22
CA LEU A 18 -19.75 7.55 6.04
C LEU A 18 -21.17 7.12 6.43
N CYS A 19 -21.78 7.84 7.36
CA CYS A 19 -23.20 7.60 7.67
C CYS A 19 -24.08 8.29 6.61
N PRO A 20 -25.05 7.58 6.01
CA PRO A 20 -26.02 8.23 5.14
C PRO A 20 -26.82 9.29 5.91
N SER A 21 -27.06 10.43 5.26
CA SER A 21 -27.85 11.52 5.84
C SER A 21 -29.31 11.08 5.96
N VAL A 22 -29.81 10.94 7.18
CA VAL A 22 -31.25 10.79 7.42
C VAL A 22 -31.85 12.20 7.50
N ASN A 23 -32.00 12.83 6.34
CA ASN A 23 -32.90 13.97 6.20
C ASN A 23 -34.03 13.52 5.29
N GLY A 24 -35.26 13.53 5.82
CA GLY A 24 -36.47 13.18 5.11
C GLY A 24 -36.86 14.24 4.10
N ASP A 25 -36.10 14.33 3.01
CA ASP A 25 -36.49 15.09 1.83
C ASP A 25 -36.25 14.25 0.57
N LYS A 26 -37.31 14.09 -0.22
CA LYS A 26 -37.27 13.39 -1.50
C LYS A 26 -36.56 14.29 -2.51
N GLY A 27 -35.29 14.04 -2.79
CA GLY A 27 -34.57 14.75 -3.85
C GLY A 27 -33.17 14.20 -4.11
N ALA A 28 -32.94 13.83 -5.38
CA ALA A 28 -31.68 13.41 -6.03
C ALA A 28 -31.02 12.11 -5.52
N VAL A 29 -30.96 11.12 -6.42
CA VAL A 29 -30.37 9.78 -6.27
C VAL A 29 -28.94 9.74 -6.85
N ASP A 30 -28.27 10.89 -6.98
CA ASP A 30 -26.89 10.95 -7.47
C ASP A 30 -25.92 11.33 -6.33
N ASP A 31 -24.82 10.60 -6.24
CA ASP A 31 -23.68 10.72 -5.31
C ASP A 31 -23.71 9.83 -4.05
N LEU A 32 -23.58 8.52 -4.28
CA LEU A 32 -22.73 7.73 -3.40
C LEU A 32 -21.31 8.31 -3.45
N PRO A 33 -20.74 8.74 -2.32
CA PRO A 33 -19.44 9.41 -2.33
C PRO A 33 -18.35 8.46 -2.80
N ALA A 34 -17.61 8.89 -3.81
CA ALA A 34 -16.36 8.24 -4.19
C ALA A 34 -15.46 8.06 -2.97
N PHE A 35 -14.69 6.98 -2.97
CA PHE A 35 -13.72 6.70 -1.93
C PHE A 35 -12.77 7.91 -1.75
N ARG A 36 -12.59 8.35 -0.50
CA ARG A 36 -11.83 9.55 -0.18
C ARG A 36 -10.90 9.30 1.00
N GLU A 37 -9.66 9.71 0.83
CA GLU A 37 -8.66 9.68 1.90
C GLU A 37 -8.86 10.85 2.86
N TYR A 38 -8.62 10.61 4.16
CA TYR A 38 -8.73 11.60 5.22
C TYR A 38 -7.45 11.63 6.04
N SER A 39 -6.93 12.83 6.30
CA SER A 39 -5.76 13.01 7.15
C SER A 39 -5.99 12.58 8.58
N ILE A 40 -4.93 12.10 9.23
CA ILE A 40 -4.98 11.81 10.66
C ILE A 40 -5.43 13.04 11.44
N GLU A 41 -5.05 14.24 10.99
CA GLU A 41 -5.45 15.48 11.62
C GLU A 41 -6.93 15.79 11.38
N GLN A 42 -7.43 15.56 10.17
CA GLN A 42 -8.86 15.66 9.88
C GLN A 42 -9.68 14.69 10.74
N LEU A 43 -9.23 13.45 10.91
CA LEU A 43 -9.91 12.46 11.75
C LEU A 43 -9.79 12.78 13.23
N ARG A 44 -8.65 13.33 13.67
CA ARG A 44 -8.44 13.81 15.03
C ARG A 44 -9.42 14.95 15.33
N THR A 45 -9.50 15.95 14.47
CA THR A 45 -10.48 17.05 14.60
C THR A 45 -11.90 16.53 14.58
N ALA A 46 -12.23 15.64 13.64
CA ALA A 46 -13.58 15.10 13.50
C ALA A 46 -14.03 14.24 14.70
N THR A 47 -13.11 13.63 15.43
CA THR A 47 -13.40 12.75 16.59
C THR A 47 -13.02 13.38 17.94
N SER A 48 -12.74 14.69 17.96
CA SER A 48 -12.30 15.43 19.16
C SER A 48 -11.06 14.82 19.82
N GLY A 49 -10.10 14.36 19.03
CA GLY A 49 -8.87 13.75 19.52
C GLY A 49 -8.96 12.26 19.80
N PHE A 50 -9.93 11.55 19.19
CA PHE A 50 -10.31 10.17 19.57
C PHE A 50 -10.78 10.09 21.02
N ALA A 51 -11.66 11.02 21.41
CA ALA A 51 -12.18 11.12 22.76
C ALA A 51 -13.04 9.90 23.14
N VAL A 52 -13.04 9.53 24.41
CA VAL A 52 -13.68 8.29 24.93
C VAL A 52 -15.19 8.36 24.80
N GLU A 53 -15.78 9.54 24.97
CA GLU A 53 -17.20 9.85 24.79
C GLU A 53 -17.68 9.68 23.34
N ASN A 54 -16.73 9.61 22.40
CA ASN A 54 -17.00 9.33 21.00
C ASN A 54 -16.95 7.84 20.67
N ILE A 55 -16.60 6.95 21.61
CA ILE A 55 -16.58 5.51 21.35
C ILE A 55 -18.01 4.97 21.20
N VAL A 56 -18.27 4.28 20.09
CA VAL A 56 -19.53 3.61 19.78
C VAL A 56 -19.40 2.08 19.74
N SER A 57 -18.20 1.54 19.98
CA SER A 57 -17.99 0.09 20.12
C SER A 57 -18.38 -0.41 21.51
N GLU A 58 -19.10 -1.53 21.59
CA GLU A 58 -19.70 -2.11 22.80
C GLU A 58 -18.74 -2.34 23.99
N HIS A 59 -17.43 -2.46 23.74
CA HIS A 59 -16.42 -2.77 24.76
C HIS A 59 -15.55 -1.55 25.14
N GLY A 60 -15.92 -0.34 24.71
CA GLY A 60 -15.19 0.89 25.02
C GLY A 60 -13.72 0.84 24.57
N GLU A 61 -12.82 1.34 25.41
CA GLU A 61 -11.37 1.34 25.16
C GLU A 61 -10.72 -0.05 25.22
N LYS A 62 -11.39 -1.02 25.86
CA LYS A 62 -10.87 -2.39 26.00
C LYS A 62 -11.15 -3.24 24.76
N ALA A 63 -11.82 -2.68 23.76
CA ALA A 63 -12.08 -3.34 22.50
C ALA A 63 -10.77 -3.53 21.71
N PRO A 64 -10.51 -4.71 21.13
CA PRO A 64 -9.33 -4.93 20.28
C PRO A 64 -9.31 -4.03 19.04
N ASN A 65 -10.47 -3.50 18.62
CA ASN A 65 -10.60 -2.43 17.63
C ASN A 65 -11.70 -1.46 18.10
N ILE A 66 -11.36 -0.18 18.24
CA ILE A 66 -12.26 0.84 18.81
C ILE A 66 -12.93 1.61 17.68
N VAL A 67 -14.24 1.82 17.74
CA VAL A 67 -14.97 2.63 16.75
C VAL A 67 -15.38 3.94 17.40
N TYR A 68 -15.02 5.07 16.79
CA TYR A 68 -15.36 6.42 17.23
C TYR A 68 -16.45 7.01 16.32
N LYS A 69 -17.42 7.75 16.86
CA LYS A 69 -18.25 8.66 16.08
C LYS A 69 -17.50 9.97 15.86
N GLY A 70 -17.67 10.59 14.71
CA GLY A 70 -17.07 11.88 14.40
C GLY A 70 -17.90 12.70 13.43
N LYS A 71 -17.54 13.97 13.28
CA LYS A 71 -18.18 14.91 12.35
C LYS A 71 -17.11 15.69 11.58
N LEU A 72 -17.11 15.57 10.26
CA LEU A 72 -16.21 16.29 9.37
C LEU A 72 -16.60 17.78 9.27
N GLU A 73 -15.70 18.62 8.75
CA GLU A 73 -15.92 20.07 8.57
C GLU A 73 -17.17 20.39 7.73
N ASN A 74 -17.42 19.57 6.69
CA ASN A 74 -18.62 19.63 5.85
C ASN A 74 -19.90 19.12 6.56
N GLN A 75 -19.89 19.06 7.89
CA GLN A 75 -20.96 18.60 8.76
C GLN A 75 -21.35 17.12 8.62
N ARG A 76 -20.62 16.34 7.80
CA ARG A 76 -20.91 14.94 7.56
C ARG A 76 -20.52 14.07 8.76
N ARG A 77 -21.45 13.22 9.21
CA ARG A 77 -21.19 12.25 10.28
C ARG A 77 -20.42 11.05 9.75
N ILE A 78 -19.44 10.62 10.54
CA ILE A 78 -18.56 9.50 10.21
C ILE A 78 -18.41 8.57 11.41
N ALA A 79 -18.08 7.30 11.15
CA ALA A 79 -17.60 6.37 12.15
C ALA A 79 -16.16 5.96 11.84
N VAL A 80 -15.23 6.16 12.77
CA VAL A 80 -13.80 5.92 12.61
C VAL A 80 -13.39 4.68 13.40
N LYS A 81 -13.13 3.56 12.74
CA LYS A 81 -12.63 2.32 13.34
C LYS A 81 -11.11 2.34 13.42
N ARG A 82 -10.56 2.41 14.63
CA ARG A 82 -9.13 2.38 14.93
C ARG A 82 -8.65 0.94 15.12
N PHE A 83 -7.55 0.59 14.46
CA PHE A 83 -6.89 -0.70 14.55
C PHE A 83 -5.61 -0.64 15.39
N ASN A 84 -5.25 -1.79 15.98
CA ASN A 84 -3.95 -1.98 16.61
C ASN A 84 -2.82 -2.05 15.55
N ARG A 85 -1.62 -1.57 15.88
CA ARG A 85 -0.45 -1.51 14.99
C ARG A 85 0.01 -2.89 14.50
N SER A 86 -0.13 -3.94 15.33
CA SER A 86 0.22 -5.32 14.98
C SER A 86 -0.79 -6.01 14.07
N ALA A 87 -1.99 -5.43 13.88
CA ALA A 87 -3.03 -6.04 13.08
C ALA A 87 -2.71 -6.03 11.57
N TRP A 88 -1.90 -5.07 11.12
CA TRP A 88 -1.50 -4.89 9.73
C TRP A 88 -0.07 -4.32 9.66
N PRO A 89 0.97 -5.17 9.61
CA PRO A 89 2.36 -4.71 9.64
C PRO A 89 2.82 -4.03 8.34
N ASP A 90 2.16 -4.32 7.21
CA ASP A 90 2.45 -3.73 5.90
C ASP A 90 1.21 -3.10 5.27
N ALA A 91 1.28 -1.79 4.99
CA ALA A 91 0.21 -1.02 4.38
C ALA A 91 0.13 -1.22 2.85
N ARG A 92 1.19 -1.73 2.22
CA ARG A 92 1.24 -1.96 0.75
C ARG A 92 0.26 -3.02 0.29
N GLN A 93 -0.06 -3.99 1.14
CA GLN A 93 -1.01 -5.07 0.84
C GLN A 93 -2.43 -4.59 0.51
N PHE A 94 -2.79 -3.33 0.83
CA PHE A 94 -4.03 -2.77 0.32
C PHE A 94 -3.91 -1.62 -0.71
N LEU A 95 -2.69 -1.28 -1.15
CA LEU A 95 -2.48 -0.50 -2.38
C LEU A 95 -2.76 -1.35 -3.64
N GLU A 96 -2.53 -2.66 -3.56
CA GLU A 96 -2.82 -3.59 -4.67
C GLU A 96 -4.32 -3.73 -4.97
N GLY A 97 -5.21 -3.30 -4.06
CA GLY A 97 -6.67 -3.43 -4.20
C GLY A 97 -7.21 -4.87 -4.03
N ASN A 98 -6.35 -5.84 -3.75
CA ASN A 98 -6.75 -7.25 -3.68
C ASN A 98 -7.62 -7.53 -2.43
N PRO A 99 -8.83 -8.12 -2.58
CA PRO A 99 -9.69 -8.44 -1.45
C PRO A 99 -9.07 -9.55 -0.58
N ARG A 100 -9.07 -9.36 0.75
CA ARG A 100 -8.53 -10.33 1.72
C ARG A 100 -9.51 -10.63 2.85
N LEU A 101 -9.48 -11.88 3.32
CA LEU A 101 -10.21 -12.29 4.53
C LEU A 101 -9.40 -11.90 5.77
N SER A 102 -10.08 -11.37 6.79
CA SER A 102 -9.45 -11.02 8.06
C SER A 102 -9.18 -12.26 8.90
N CYS A 103 -7.92 -12.47 9.32
CA CYS A 103 -7.53 -13.59 10.18
C CYS A 103 -8.13 -13.51 11.61
N PHE A 104 -8.62 -12.35 12.03
CA PHE A 104 -9.27 -12.18 13.34
C PHE A 104 -10.59 -12.94 13.47
N GLY A 105 -11.32 -13.13 12.37
CA GLY A 105 -12.55 -13.94 12.36
C GLY A 105 -12.32 -15.43 12.61
N LEU A 106 -11.05 -15.88 12.60
CA LEU A 106 -10.67 -17.26 12.89
C LEU A 106 -10.56 -17.55 14.40
N MET A 107 -10.52 -16.49 15.23
CA MET A 107 -10.43 -16.59 16.69
C MET A 107 -11.75 -16.12 17.32
N LYS A 108 -12.21 -16.82 18.36
CA LYS A 108 -13.42 -16.43 19.08
C LYS A 108 -13.18 -15.17 19.91
N ASN A 109 -14.14 -14.25 19.89
CA ASN A 109 -14.08 -13.01 20.68
C ASN A 109 -14.10 -13.23 22.20
N SER A 110 -14.65 -14.36 22.67
CA SER A 110 -14.64 -14.76 24.08
C SER A 110 -14.51 -16.27 24.23
N ARG A 111 -13.97 -16.71 25.38
CA ARG A 111 -13.90 -18.13 25.76
C ARG A 111 -15.28 -18.76 25.94
N ASP A 112 -16.31 -17.97 26.24
CA ASP A 112 -17.66 -18.41 26.58
C ASP A 112 -18.53 -18.78 25.35
N GLY A 113 -17.97 -18.75 24.14
CA GLY A 113 -18.60 -19.32 22.95
C GLY A 113 -19.66 -18.46 22.25
N LYS A 114 -20.01 -17.28 22.78
CA LYS A 114 -20.83 -16.28 22.07
C LYS A 114 -19.97 -15.54 21.04
N SER A 115 -19.68 -16.22 19.94
CA SER A 115 -18.77 -15.74 18.87
C SER A 115 -19.46 -14.93 17.77
N TYR A 116 -20.80 -14.87 17.73
CA TYR A 116 -21.55 -14.04 16.78
C TYR A 116 -21.82 -12.66 17.38
N SER A 117 -21.14 -11.63 16.87
CA SER A 117 -21.47 -10.22 17.11
C SER A 117 -22.43 -9.66 16.05
N THR A 118 -23.01 -10.53 15.24
CA THR A 118 -23.84 -10.20 14.07
C THR A 118 -25.31 -10.16 14.48
N ASN A 119 -26.11 -9.29 13.84
CA ASN A 119 -27.55 -9.24 14.06
C ASN A 119 -28.17 -10.63 13.80
N LEU A 120 -29.07 -11.06 14.69
CA LEU A 120 -29.74 -12.37 14.64
C LEU A 120 -30.41 -12.63 13.29
N ALA A 121 -30.85 -11.59 12.59
CA ALA A 121 -31.43 -11.69 11.25
C ALA A 121 -30.49 -12.30 10.19
N PHE A 122 -29.16 -12.26 10.41
CA PHE A 122 -28.14 -12.76 9.49
C PHE A 122 -27.44 -14.01 10.00
N THR A 123 -27.91 -14.53 11.13
CA THR A 123 -27.25 -15.63 11.83
C THR A 123 -27.75 -16.96 11.26
N PRO A 124 -26.84 -17.93 11.02
CA PRO A 124 -27.24 -19.25 10.51
C PRO A 124 -28.28 -19.92 11.43
N PRO A 125 -29.31 -20.59 10.88
CA PRO A 125 -30.40 -21.15 11.68
C PRO A 125 -29.92 -22.13 12.77
N GLU A 126 -28.91 -22.94 12.47
CA GLU A 126 -28.33 -23.89 13.41
C GLU A 126 -27.59 -23.23 14.57
N TYR A 127 -27.05 -22.02 14.37
CA TYR A 127 -26.41 -21.26 15.43
C TYR A 127 -27.44 -20.76 16.46
N LEU A 128 -28.63 -20.34 16.01
CA LEU A 128 -29.73 -19.95 16.89
C LEU A 128 -30.19 -21.11 17.79
N ARG A 129 -30.12 -22.34 17.29
CA ARG A 129 -30.49 -23.55 18.03
C ARG A 129 -29.38 -24.07 18.95
N THR A 130 -28.12 -24.05 18.49
CA THR A 130 -27.02 -24.76 19.14
C THR A 130 -26.00 -23.85 19.83
N GLY A 131 -25.99 -22.55 19.49
CA GLY A 131 -24.96 -21.59 19.90
C GLY A 131 -23.57 -21.88 19.35
N ARG A 132 -23.42 -22.82 18.40
CA ARG A 132 -22.13 -23.27 17.87
C ARG A 132 -21.98 -22.89 16.40
N VAL A 133 -20.78 -22.45 16.05
CA VAL A 133 -20.37 -22.18 14.67
C VAL A 133 -19.78 -23.46 14.08
N THR A 134 -20.23 -23.85 12.89
CA THR A 134 -19.70 -24.98 12.12
C THR A 134 -19.09 -24.48 10.80
N PRO A 135 -18.34 -25.32 10.05
CA PRO A 135 -17.87 -24.94 8.71
C PRO A 135 -19.01 -24.51 7.78
N GLU A 136 -20.18 -25.13 7.89
CA GLU A 136 -21.38 -24.82 7.11
C GLU A 136 -22.02 -23.49 7.53
N SER A 137 -21.86 -23.08 8.79
CA SER A 137 -22.26 -21.74 9.27
C SER A 137 -21.45 -20.63 8.57
N VAL A 138 -20.17 -20.90 8.25
CA VAL A 138 -19.33 -19.97 7.46
C VAL A 138 -19.86 -19.86 6.03
N MET A 139 -20.30 -20.97 5.43
CA MET A 139 -20.88 -20.96 4.08
C MET A 139 -22.19 -20.17 4.03
N TYR A 140 -23.04 -20.29 5.06
CA TYR A 140 -24.23 -19.45 5.19
C TYR A 140 -23.87 -17.96 5.25
N SER A 141 -22.87 -17.62 6.06
CA SER A 141 -22.37 -16.24 6.18
C SER A 141 -21.82 -15.72 4.86
N PHE A 142 -21.14 -16.57 4.08
CA PHE A 142 -20.71 -16.22 2.72
C PHE A 142 -21.91 -15.97 1.79
N GLY A 143 -23.00 -16.72 1.92
CA GLY A 143 -24.26 -16.46 1.22
C GLY A 143 -24.82 -15.06 1.51
N THR A 144 -24.75 -14.62 2.77
CA THR A 144 -25.15 -13.24 3.12
C THR A 144 -24.25 -12.19 2.47
N LEU A 145 -22.95 -12.47 2.34
CA LEU A 145 -22.00 -11.61 1.64
C LEU A 145 -22.29 -11.53 0.13
N LEU A 146 -22.72 -12.65 -0.50
CA LEU A 146 -23.14 -12.62 -1.90
C LEU A 146 -24.39 -11.75 -2.09
N LEU A 147 -25.35 -11.78 -1.15
CA LEU A 147 -26.50 -10.88 -1.18
C LEU A 147 -26.09 -9.41 -1.05
N ASP A 148 -25.13 -9.10 -0.19
CA ASP A 148 -24.58 -7.74 -0.05
C ASP A 148 -23.98 -7.25 -1.39
N LEU A 149 -23.24 -8.13 -2.09
CA LEU A 149 -22.63 -7.81 -3.38
C LEU A 149 -23.65 -7.62 -4.49
N LEU A 150 -24.69 -8.48 -4.53
CA LEU A 150 -25.75 -8.41 -5.54
C LEU A 150 -26.61 -7.15 -5.40
N SER A 151 -26.89 -6.74 -4.16
CA SER A 151 -27.88 -5.70 -3.86
C SER A 151 -27.30 -4.33 -3.49
N GLY A 152 -25.99 -4.25 -3.26
CA GLY A 152 -25.34 -3.06 -2.71
C GLY A 152 -25.78 -2.71 -1.28
N LYS A 153 -26.58 -3.57 -0.64
CA LYS A 153 -27.27 -3.31 0.63
C LYS A 153 -27.15 -4.51 1.56
N HIS A 154 -27.21 -4.25 2.87
CA HIS A 154 -27.20 -5.33 3.86
C HIS A 154 -28.61 -5.89 4.10
N ILE A 155 -29.11 -6.71 3.15
CA ILE A 155 -30.48 -7.23 3.15
C ILE A 155 -30.58 -8.51 3.99
N PRO A 156 -31.54 -8.63 4.92
CA PRO A 156 -31.78 -9.88 5.65
C PRO A 156 -32.05 -11.06 4.70
N PRO A 157 -31.43 -12.23 4.92
CA PRO A 157 -31.62 -13.41 4.06
C PRO A 157 -33.07 -13.82 3.85
N SER A 158 -33.92 -13.70 4.87
CA SER A 158 -35.36 -14.00 4.75
C SER A 158 -36.02 -13.14 3.67
N ARG A 159 -35.76 -11.83 3.69
CA ARG A 159 -36.31 -10.89 2.71
C ARG A 159 -35.75 -11.13 1.31
N ALA A 160 -34.45 -11.42 1.20
CA ALA A 160 -33.84 -11.71 -0.08
C ALA A 160 -34.37 -13.02 -0.70
N LEU A 161 -34.56 -14.07 0.10
CA LEU A 161 -35.11 -15.35 -0.35
C LEU A 161 -36.57 -15.21 -0.82
N ASP A 162 -37.37 -14.35 -0.19
CA ASP A 162 -38.72 -14.03 -0.67
C ASP A 162 -38.67 -13.38 -2.06
N LEU A 163 -37.80 -12.37 -2.27
CA LEU A 163 -37.63 -11.71 -3.56
C LEU A 163 -37.15 -12.69 -4.65
N ILE A 164 -36.25 -13.60 -4.32
CA ILE A 164 -35.76 -14.64 -5.23
C ILE A 164 -36.89 -15.61 -5.61
N ARG A 165 -37.68 -16.06 -4.63
CA ARG A 165 -38.81 -16.98 -4.84
C ARG A 165 -39.89 -16.35 -5.72
N ASP A 166 -40.17 -15.07 -5.52
CA ASP A 166 -41.17 -14.33 -6.29
C ASP A 166 -40.65 -13.90 -7.68
N ARG A 167 -39.47 -14.40 -8.10
CA ARG A 167 -38.76 -14.09 -9.34
C ARG A 167 -38.50 -12.60 -9.56
N ASN A 168 -38.47 -11.83 -8.48
CA ASN A 168 -38.24 -10.39 -8.53
C ASN A 168 -36.77 -10.05 -8.32
N ILE A 169 -35.92 -10.65 -9.17
CA ILE A 169 -34.46 -10.47 -9.11
C ILE A 169 -34.10 -9.00 -9.38
N GLN A 170 -34.86 -8.29 -10.21
CA GLN A 170 -34.67 -6.87 -10.48
C GLN A 170 -34.73 -6.00 -9.20
N MET A 171 -35.63 -6.30 -8.26
CA MET A 171 -35.67 -5.59 -6.97
C MET A 171 -34.56 -5.97 -6.01
N LEU A 172 -33.90 -7.12 -6.23
CA LEU A 172 -32.76 -7.56 -5.43
C LEU A 172 -31.45 -6.95 -5.94
N MET A 173 -31.30 -6.79 -7.27
CA MET A 173 -30.07 -6.30 -7.88
C MET A 173 -29.86 -4.81 -7.59
N ASP A 174 -28.60 -4.44 -7.39
CA ASP A 174 -28.20 -3.03 -7.32
C ASP A 174 -28.42 -2.36 -8.68
N SER A 175 -29.20 -1.28 -8.69
CA SER A 175 -29.44 -0.45 -9.88
C SER A 175 -28.16 0.11 -10.47
N CYS A 176 -27.11 0.32 -9.67
CA CYS A 176 -25.81 0.79 -10.15
C CYS A 176 -25.04 -0.26 -10.97
N LEU A 177 -25.48 -1.52 -10.96
CA LEU A 177 -24.88 -2.61 -11.73
C LEU A 177 -25.62 -2.87 -13.05
N GLU A 178 -26.66 -2.09 -13.38
CA GLU A 178 -27.39 -2.23 -14.64
C GLU A 178 -26.45 -2.12 -15.86
N GLY A 179 -26.53 -3.12 -16.74
CA GLY A 179 -25.68 -3.21 -17.94
C GLY A 179 -24.26 -3.71 -17.73
N GLN A 180 -23.84 -3.98 -16.48
CA GLN A 180 -22.47 -4.43 -16.17
C GLN A 180 -22.30 -5.96 -16.16
N PHE A 181 -23.39 -6.72 -16.20
CA PHE A 181 -23.38 -8.19 -16.15
C PHE A 181 -24.44 -8.78 -17.09
N SER A 182 -24.28 -10.05 -17.46
CA SER A 182 -25.30 -10.78 -18.21
C SER A 182 -26.37 -11.38 -17.28
N ASP A 183 -27.61 -11.49 -17.75
CA ASP A 183 -28.70 -12.11 -16.98
C ASP A 183 -28.36 -13.53 -16.50
N ASN A 184 -27.58 -14.26 -17.30
CA ASN A 184 -27.11 -15.60 -16.96
C ASN A 184 -26.12 -15.56 -15.78
N ASP A 185 -25.14 -14.66 -15.80
CA ASP A 185 -24.14 -14.52 -14.73
C ASP A 185 -24.80 -14.09 -13.41
N ALA A 186 -25.77 -13.15 -13.47
CA ALA A 186 -26.56 -12.77 -12.30
C ALA A 186 -27.39 -13.92 -11.76
N THR A 187 -28.06 -14.67 -12.63
CA THR A 187 -28.85 -15.84 -12.23
C THR A 187 -27.99 -16.90 -11.55
N GLU A 188 -26.79 -17.17 -12.06
CA GLU A 188 -25.85 -18.12 -11.45
C GLU A 188 -25.35 -17.63 -10.08
N LEU A 189 -25.06 -16.34 -9.93
CA LEU A 189 -24.63 -15.78 -8.64
C LEU A 189 -25.76 -15.81 -7.60
N VAL A 190 -27.00 -15.51 -8.01
CA VAL A 190 -28.21 -15.65 -7.17
C VAL A 190 -28.46 -17.12 -6.78
N ARG A 191 -28.27 -18.07 -7.70
CA ARG A 191 -28.36 -19.51 -7.41
C ARG A 191 -27.31 -19.94 -6.40
N LEU A 192 -26.07 -19.45 -6.53
CA LEU A 192 -25.00 -19.73 -5.57
C LEU A 192 -25.31 -19.17 -4.18
N ALA A 193 -25.80 -17.93 -4.10
CA ALA A 193 -26.25 -17.32 -2.85
C ALA A 193 -27.38 -18.14 -2.20
N SER A 194 -28.37 -18.58 -2.99
CA SER A 194 -29.48 -19.42 -2.53
C SER A 194 -29.02 -20.77 -2.00
N ARG A 195 -27.99 -21.39 -2.61
CA ARG A 195 -27.37 -22.63 -2.12
C ARG A 195 -26.61 -22.42 -0.81
N CYS A 196 -25.91 -21.30 -0.67
CA CYS A 196 -25.22 -20.95 0.58
C CYS A 196 -26.20 -20.74 1.73
N LEU A 197 -27.38 -20.17 1.45
CA LEU A 197 -28.40 -19.82 2.43
C LEU A 197 -29.41 -20.94 2.72
N GLN A 198 -29.14 -22.18 2.29
CA GLN A 198 -30.00 -23.31 2.59
C GLN A 198 -30.17 -23.51 4.09
N TYR A 199 -31.40 -23.85 4.49
CA TYR A 199 -31.73 -24.11 5.89
C TYR A 199 -30.91 -25.28 6.42
N GLU A 200 -30.88 -26.38 5.67
CA GLU A 200 -30.10 -27.58 5.99
C GLU A 200 -28.59 -27.37 5.73
N PRO A 201 -27.73 -27.44 6.76
CA PRO A 201 -26.29 -27.18 6.61
C PRO A 201 -25.60 -28.06 5.56
N ARG A 202 -26.06 -29.32 5.43
CA ARG A 202 -25.50 -30.32 4.50
C ARG A 202 -25.74 -30.00 3.01
N GLU A 203 -26.70 -29.13 2.70
CA GLU A 203 -27.04 -28.74 1.33
C GLU A 203 -26.19 -27.55 0.85
N ARG A 204 -25.50 -26.89 1.79
CA ARG A 204 -24.63 -25.75 1.49
C ARG A 204 -23.36 -26.25 0.78
N PRO A 205 -22.81 -25.47 -0.17
CA PRO A 205 -21.58 -25.85 -0.86
C PRO A 205 -20.39 -25.82 0.10
N ASN A 206 -19.41 -26.69 -0.13
CA ASN A 206 -18.12 -26.57 0.54
C ASN A 206 -17.24 -25.48 -0.15
N PRO A 207 -16.16 -25.00 0.49
CA PRO A 207 -15.30 -23.96 -0.07
C PRO A 207 -14.73 -24.26 -1.47
N LYS A 208 -14.40 -25.54 -1.76
CA LYS A 208 -13.87 -25.92 -3.08
C LYS A 208 -14.95 -25.75 -4.15
N SER A 209 -16.15 -26.26 -3.90
CA SER A 209 -17.30 -26.10 -4.79
C SER A 209 -17.67 -24.64 -5.02
N LEU A 210 -17.49 -23.80 -3.99
CA LEU A 210 -17.72 -22.36 -4.08
C LEU A 210 -16.74 -21.68 -5.03
N VAL A 211 -15.44 -21.98 -4.92
CA VAL A 211 -14.41 -21.47 -5.84
C VAL A 211 -14.69 -21.92 -7.28
N THR A 212 -15.03 -23.21 -7.48
CA THR A 212 -15.38 -23.74 -8.81
C THR A 212 -16.59 -23.03 -9.42
N ALA A 213 -17.59 -22.67 -8.62
CA ALA A 213 -18.76 -21.95 -9.10
C ALA A 213 -18.48 -20.47 -9.44
N LEU A 214 -17.53 -19.82 -8.76
CA LEU A 214 -17.19 -18.40 -8.98
C LEU A 214 -16.20 -18.18 -10.12
N LEU A 215 -15.35 -19.16 -10.43
CA LEU A 215 -14.37 -19.13 -11.52
C LEU A 215 -14.96 -18.70 -12.88
N PRO A 216 -16.05 -19.31 -13.38
CA PRO A 216 -16.61 -18.92 -14.69
C PRO A 216 -17.28 -17.54 -14.69
N LEU A 217 -17.56 -16.97 -13.51
CA LEU A 217 -18.21 -15.66 -13.37
C LEU A 217 -17.22 -14.49 -13.32
N GLN A 218 -15.91 -14.75 -13.28
CA GLN A 218 -14.89 -13.70 -13.24
C GLN A 218 -14.90 -12.87 -14.54
N LYS A 219 -14.77 -11.55 -14.41
CA LYS A 219 -14.61 -10.60 -15.51
C LYS A 219 -13.36 -9.76 -15.27
N GLU A 220 -12.75 -9.26 -16.33
CA GLU A 220 -11.63 -8.30 -16.27
C GLU A 220 -10.44 -8.80 -15.42
N THR A 221 -10.11 -10.10 -15.49
CA THR A 221 -9.03 -10.71 -14.68
C THR A 221 -7.65 -10.14 -14.95
N GLU A 222 -7.45 -9.53 -16.12
CA GLU A 222 -6.20 -8.88 -16.52
C GLU A 222 -6.09 -7.44 -15.96
N VAL A 223 -7.20 -6.87 -15.47
CA VAL A 223 -7.22 -5.50 -14.93
C VAL A 223 -6.84 -5.56 -13.45
N PRO A 224 -5.82 -4.81 -13.00
CA PRO A 224 -5.43 -4.79 -11.60
C PRO A 224 -6.58 -4.34 -10.67
N SER A 225 -6.72 -4.97 -9.51
CA SER A 225 -7.82 -4.70 -8.56
C SER A 225 -7.92 -3.22 -8.14
N HIS A 226 -6.80 -2.50 -8.06
CA HIS A 226 -6.80 -1.07 -7.74
C HIS A 226 -7.47 -0.20 -8.82
N VAL A 227 -7.38 -0.62 -10.09
CA VAL A 227 -8.05 0.06 -11.22
C VAL A 227 -9.55 -0.21 -11.16
N LEU A 228 -9.95 -1.47 -10.97
CA LEU A 228 -11.36 -1.87 -10.85
C LEU A 228 -12.07 -1.17 -9.67
N LEU A 229 -11.34 -0.96 -8.57
CA LEU A 229 -11.88 -0.28 -7.38
C LEU A 229 -11.83 1.26 -7.47
N GLY A 230 -11.35 1.82 -8.58
CA GLY A 230 -11.24 3.27 -8.77
C GLY A 230 -10.37 3.93 -7.71
N ILE A 231 -9.37 3.22 -7.16
CA ILE A 231 -8.50 3.74 -6.12
C ILE A 231 -7.54 4.73 -6.81
N PRO A 232 -7.65 6.04 -6.52
CA PRO A 232 -6.74 7.00 -7.11
C PRO A 232 -5.33 6.69 -6.62
N HIS A 233 -4.41 6.43 -7.56
CA HIS A 233 -2.99 6.35 -7.25
C HIS A 233 -2.52 7.72 -6.73
N GLY A 234 -2.49 7.85 -5.41
CA GLY A 234 -1.82 8.94 -4.71
C GLY A 234 -0.31 8.82 -4.96
N ALA A 235 0.11 9.41 -6.09
CA ALA A 235 1.43 9.34 -6.71
C ALA A 235 1.77 7.99 -7.33
N ALA A 236 1.79 8.01 -8.67
CA ALA A 236 2.51 7.13 -9.59
C ALA A 236 3.27 5.97 -8.93
N ASP A 237 2.87 4.74 -9.28
CA ASP A 237 3.85 3.70 -9.58
C ASP A 237 4.76 4.26 -10.67
N ILE A 238 5.76 4.99 -10.23
CA ILE A 238 6.96 5.18 -10.99
C ILE A 238 7.55 3.77 -11.07
N ALA A 239 7.55 3.17 -12.26
CA ALA A 239 8.34 1.98 -12.52
C ALA A 239 9.81 2.34 -12.21
N LEU A 240 10.25 2.08 -10.99
CA LEU A 240 11.60 2.36 -10.56
C LEU A 240 12.54 1.41 -11.30
N SER A 241 13.69 1.91 -11.73
CA SER A 241 14.73 1.05 -12.27
C SER A 241 15.27 0.10 -11.18
N PRO A 242 16.05 -0.92 -11.55
CA PRO A 242 16.69 -1.80 -10.56
C PRO A 242 17.46 -1.04 -9.46
N LEU A 243 18.05 0.12 -9.81
CA LEU A 243 18.73 0.98 -8.84
C LEU A 243 17.75 1.69 -7.89
N GLY A 244 16.67 2.26 -8.44
CA GLY A 244 15.63 2.89 -7.63
C GLY A 244 14.96 1.91 -6.65
N GLU A 245 14.68 0.69 -7.10
CA GLU A 245 14.16 -0.41 -6.28
C GLU A 245 15.14 -0.83 -5.17
N ALA A 246 16.43 -0.96 -5.49
CA ALA A 246 17.46 -1.28 -4.52
C ALA A 246 17.58 -0.20 -3.43
N CYS A 247 17.54 1.07 -3.82
CA CYS A 247 17.55 2.22 -2.88
C CYS A 247 16.29 2.25 -2.00
N LEU A 248 15.11 1.99 -2.57
CA LEU A 248 13.85 1.91 -1.81
C LEU A 248 13.89 0.78 -0.75
N ARG A 249 14.46 -0.38 -1.10
CA ARG A 249 14.58 -1.53 -0.19
C ARG A 249 15.75 -1.45 0.77
N MET A 250 16.61 -0.44 0.64
CA MET A 250 17.89 -0.35 1.37
C MET A 250 18.77 -1.59 1.15
N ASP A 251 18.74 -2.15 -0.06
CA ASP A 251 19.59 -3.27 -0.44
C ASP A 251 20.97 -2.77 -0.88
N LEU A 252 21.84 -2.48 0.09
CA LEU A 252 23.17 -1.91 -0.17
C LEU A 252 24.06 -2.83 -1.03
N THR A 253 23.79 -4.14 -1.04
CA THR A 253 24.55 -5.10 -1.86
C THR A 253 24.14 -4.96 -3.32
N ALA A 254 22.84 -4.87 -3.60
CA ALA A 254 22.34 -4.63 -4.95
C ALA A 254 22.79 -3.25 -5.48
N ILE A 255 22.76 -2.21 -4.64
CA ILE A 255 23.26 -0.87 -5.03
C ILE A 255 24.75 -0.94 -5.41
N HIS A 256 25.56 -1.66 -4.62
CA HIS A 256 26.99 -1.86 -4.87
C HIS A 256 27.24 -2.49 -6.25
N GLU A 257 26.57 -3.61 -6.55
CA GLU A 257 26.72 -4.32 -7.83
C GLU A 257 26.31 -3.45 -9.02
N ILE A 258 25.24 -2.66 -8.87
CA ILE A 258 24.78 -1.73 -9.92
C ILE A 258 25.81 -0.62 -10.15
N LEU A 259 26.35 0.02 -9.10
CA LEU A 259 27.35 1.08 -9.23
C LEU A 259 28.70 0.56 -9.80
N GLU A 260 29.03 -0.70 -9.55
CA GLU A 260 30.19 -1.34 -10.17
C GLU A 260 29.97 -1.51 -11.69
N ASN A 261 28.78 -1.99 -12.08
CA ASN A 261 28.42 -2.24 -13.49
C ASN A 261 28.25 -0.96 -14.33
N ILE A 262 27.73 0.13 -13.74
CA ILE A 262 27.62 1.43 -14.40
C ILE A 262 29.02 2.00 -14.70
N GLY A 263 29.99 1.79 -13.80
CA GLY A 263 31.36 2.24 -13.99
C GLY A 263 31.49 3.76 -13.95
N TYR A 264 32.22 4.33 -14.92
CA TYR A 264 32.41 5.77 -15.12
C TYR A 264 31.69 6.30 -16.37
N LYS A 265 30.74 5.53 -16.93
CA LYS A 265 30.06 5.87 -18.18
C LYS A 265 29.32 7.21 -18.12
N ASP A 266 28.88 7.60 -16.92
CA ASP A 266 28.15 8.85 -16.68
C ASP A 266 29.07 10.06 -16.43
N ASP A 267 30.39 9.88 -16.37
CA ASP A 267 31.37 10.97 -16.23
C ASP A 267 31.74 11.62 -17.60
N GLU A 268 31.21 11.14 -18.73
CA GLU A 268 31.59 11.57 -20.10
C GLU A 268 31.30 13.06 -20.42
N GLY A 269 30.52 13.77 -19.61
CA GLY A 269 30.30 15.22 -19.71
C GLY A 269 31.15 16.08 -18.77
N ALA A 270 31.86 15.47 -17.81
CA ALA A 270 32.70 16.16 -16.82
C ALA A 270 34.20 16.12 -17.17
N ALA A 271 34.56 15.50 -18.30
CA ALA A 271 35.92 15.50 -18.83
C ALA A 271 36.31 16.92 -19.26
N THR A 272 36.82 17.68 -18.31
CA THR A 272 37.44 18.98 -18.55
C THR A 272 38.60 18.77 -19.52
N GLU A 273 38.52 19.51 -20.63
CA GLU A 273 39.52 19.66 -21.67
C GLU A 273 40.95 19.64 -21.10
N LEU A 274 41.70 18.58 -21.43
CA LEU A 274 43.10 18.42 -21.05
C LEU A 274 43.93 19.47 -21.81
N SER A 275 44.13 20.63 -21.18
CA SER A 275 45.19 21.55 -21.62
C SER A 275 46.57 20.94 -21.31
N PHE A 276 47.54 21.24 -22.17
CA PHE A 276 48.92 20.71 -22.19
C PHE A 276 49.73 20.90 -20.88
N GLN A 277 49.15 21.52 -19.85
CA GLN A 277 49.73 21.71 -18.51
C GLN A 277 49.59 20.48 -17.57
N MET A 278 48.86 19.44 -17.98
CA MET A 278 48.43 18.32 -17.10
C MET A 278 49.46 17.24 -16.72
N TRP A 279 50.78 17.44 -16.90
CA TRP A 279 51.77 16.44 -16.50
C TRP A 279 52.54 16.82 -15.22
N THR A 280 51.82 16.92 -14.10
CA THR A 280 52.41 17.13 -12.76
C THR A 280 52.26 15.88 -11.88
N ASN A 281 53.20 15.64 -10.96
CA ASN A 281 53.16 14.48 -10.04
C ASN A 281 51.86 14.42 -9.21
N GLN A 282 51.30 15.57 -8.84
CA GLN A 282 50.08 15.67 -8.04
C GLN A 282 48.83 15.14 -8.77
N MET A 283 48.73 15.37 -10.10
CA MET A 283 47.65 14.78 -10.89
C MET A 283 47.77 13.26 -10.97
N GLN A 284 49.00 12.75 -11.12
CA GLN A 284 49.25 11.31 -11.14
C GLN A 284 48.86 10.66 -9.81
N ASP A 285 49.19 11.30 -8.69
CA ASP A 285 48.84 10.81 -7.34
C ASP A 285 47.32 10.82 -7.11
N THR A 286 46.63 11.86 -7.58
CA THR A 286 45.15 11.94 -7.54
C THR A 286 44.52 10.80 -8.34
N LEU A 287 45.01 10.56 -9.57
CA LEU A 287 44.52 9.47 -10.40
C LEU A 287 44.83 8.09 -9.80
N ASN A 288 45.97 7.94 -9.13
CA ASN A 288 46.37 6.72 -8.43
C ASN A 288 45.47 6.46 -7.20
N ALA A 289 45.12 7.51 -6.42
CA ALA A 289 44.19 7.40 -5.30
C ALA A 289 42.81 6.92 -5.79
N LYS A 290 42.27 7.52 -6.86
CA LYS A 290 41.03 7.05 -7.51
C LYS A 290 41.08 5.56 -7.86
N LYS A 291 42.15 5.11 -8.55
CA LYS A 291 42.32 3.70 -8.94
C LYS A 291 42.37 2.74 -7.74
N LYS A 292 43.06 3.14 -6.67
CA LYS A 292 43.14 2.34 -5.43
C LYS A 292 41.78 2.27 -4.73
N GLY A 293 41.07 3.40 -4.65
CA GLY A 293 39.69 3.47 -4.15
C GLY A 293 38.75 2.54 -4.91
N ASP A 294 38.82 2.54 -6.25
CA ASP A 294 38.03 1.64 -7.08
C ASP A 294 38.36 0.17 -6.88
N SER A 295 39.63 -0.17 -6.67
CA SER A 295 40.03 -1.55 -6.38
C SER A 295 39.48 -2.00 -5.03
N ALA A 296 39.56 -1.15 -4.00
CA ALA A 296 39.02 -1.43 -2.68
C ALA A 296 37.48 -1.53 -2.71
N PHE A 297 36.82 -0.64 -3.46
CA PHE A 297 35.37 -0.65 -3.66
C PHE A 297 34.91 -1.99 -4.27
N ARG A 298 35.58 -2.46 -5.33
CA ARG A 298 35.28 -3.76 -5.97
C ARG A 298 35.51 -4.95 -5.04
N GLN A 299 36.51 -4.87 -4.17
CA GLN A 299 36.80 -5.90 -3.17
C GLN A 299 35.88 -5.82 -1.94
N LYS A 300 34.94 -4.86 -1.90
CA LYS A 300 34.07 -4.56 -0.75
C LYS A 300 34.86 -4.20 0.52
N ASP A 301 36.10 -3.73 0.36
CA ASP A 301 36.89 -3.15 1.45
C ASP A 301 36.48 -1.69 1.65
N ILE A 302 35.39 -1.52 2.41
CA ILE A 302 34.67 -0.25 2.56
C ILE A 302 35.55 0.84 3.17
N LYS A 303 36.35 0.50 4.18
CA LYS A 303 37.17 1.51 4.90
C LYS A 303 38.30 2.04 4.02
N THR A 304 39.03 1.13 3.37
CA THR A 304 40.10 1.50 2.45
C THR A 304 39.56 2.28 1.24
N ALA A 305 38.36 1.94 0.75
CA ALA A 305 37.69 2.70 -0.31
C ALA A 305 37.38 4.15 0.13
N ILE A 306 36.83 4.35 1.34
CA ILE A 306 36.55 5.68 1.89
C ILE A 306 37.83 6.51 2.01
N GLU A 307 38.92 5.91 2.50
CA GLU A 307 40.21 6.60 2.66
C GLU A 307 40.75 7.10 1.32
N TYR A 308 40.81 6.24 0.30
CA TYR A 308 41.34 6.64 -1.01
C TYR A 308 40.42 7.59 -1.78
N TYR A 309 39.10 7.44 -1.68
CA TYR A 309 38.17 8.41 -2.25
C TYR A 309 38.24 9.76 -1.55
N SER A 310 38.49 9.79 -0.24
CA SER A 310 38.72 11.05 0.48
C SER A 310 40.01 11.72 0.05
N GLN A 311 41.11 10.97 -0.11
CA GLN A 311 42.35 11.51 -0.68
C GLN A 311 42.13 12.12 -2.08
N PHE A 312 41.33 11.48 -2.94
CA PHE A 312 40.99 12.04 -4.26
C PHE A 312 40.22 13.37 -4.14
N ILE A 313 39.23 13.43 -3.24
CA ILE A 313 38.35 14.58 -3.06
C ILE A 313 39.08 15.75 -2.39
N ASP A 314 39.85 15.49 -1.33
CA ASP A 314 40.54 16.52 -0.53
C ASP A 314 41.62 17.24 -1.33
N VAL A 315 42.26 16.55 -2.29
CA VAL A 315 43.23 17.17 -3.21
C VAL A 315 42.55 18.15 -4.18
N GLY A 316 41.26 17.97 -4.47
CA GLY A 316 40.42 18.94 -5.19
C GLY A 316 40.84 19.25 -6.63
N THR A 317 41.79 18.51 -7.19
CA THR A 317 42.34 18.76 -8.53
C THR A 317 41.39 18.29 -9.64
N MET A 318 40.53 17.31 -9.36
CA MET A 318 39.50 16.81 -10.27
C MET A 318 38.21 16.55 -9.51
N ALA A 319 37.07 16.91 -10.11
CA ALA A 319 35.75 16.54 -9.61
C ALA A 319 35.25 15.30 -10.38
N SER A 320 34.76 14.28 -9.68
CA SER A 320 34.14 13.11 -10.30
C SER A 320 32.87 12.74 -9.55
N PRO A 321 31.68 12.87 -10.17
CA PRO A 321 30.42 12.56 -9.51
C PRO A 321 30.36 11.07 -9.14
N THR A 322 30.93 10.19 -9.96
CA THR A 322 31.06 8.75 -9.65
C THR A 322 31.86 8.48 -8.37
N VAL A 323 32.95 9.22 -8.11
CA VAL A 323 33.73 9.05 -6.86
C VAL A 323 32.89 9.42 -5.64
N TYR A 324 32.15 10.53 -5.71
CA TYR A 324 31.21 10.91 -4.64
C TYR A 324 30.10 9.88 -4.44
N ALA A 325 29.49 9.36 -5.52
CA ALA A 325 28.46 8.33 -5.43
C ALA A 325 28.96 7.04 -4.77
N ARG A 326 30.15 6.57 -5.14
CA ARG A 326 30.75 5.36 -4.55
C ARG A 326 31.12 5.57 -3.08
N ARG A 327 31.71 6.73 -2.73
CA ARG A 327 32.01 7.06 -1.32
C ARG A 327 30.73 7.20 -0.50
N SER A 328 29.66 7.75 -1.07
CA SER A 328 28.33 7.82 -0.45
C SER A 328 27.83 6.42 -0.05
N LEU A 329 27.87 5.46 -0.97
CA LEU A 329 27.48 4.08 -0.66
C LEU A 329 28.40 3.47 0.41
N CYS A 330 29.71 3.66 0.32
CA CYS A 330 30.63 3.17 1.34
C CYS A 330 30.31 3.74 2.73
N ASN A 331 29.98 5.03 2.80
CA ASN A 331 29.56 5.67 4.05
C ASN A 331 28.26 5.06 4.59
N LEU A 332 27.29 4.72 3.74
CA LEU A 332 26.09 3.97 4.16
C LEU A 332 26.43 2.59 4.70
N MET A 333 27.35 1.87 4.04
CA MET A 333 27.81 0.55 4.49
C MET A 333 28.65 0.59 5.78
N ASN A 334 29.16 1.77 6.15
CA ASN A 334 29.94 2.01 7.37
C ASN A 334 29.12 2.77 8.44
N ASP A 335 27.79 2.75 8.37
CA ASP A 335 26.85 3.39 9.31
C ASP A 335 27.03 4.92 9.47
N MET A 336 27.45 5.61 8.39
CA MET A 336 27.63 7.06 8.32
C MET A 336 26.66 7.71 7.31
N PRO A 337 25.35 7.73 7.60
CA PRO A 337 24.33 8.13 6.63
C PRO A 337 24.30 9.65 6.37
N GLN A 338 24.80 10.48 7.28
CA GLN A 338 24.86 11.93 7.08
C GLN A 338 25.97 12.32 6.09
N GLU A 339 27.13 11.69 6.22
CA GLU A 339 28.27 11.79 5.31
C GLU A 339 27.89 11.25 3.93
N ALA A 340 27.17 10.12 3.90
CA ALA A 340 26.62 9.59 2.66
C ALA A 340 25.70 10.58 1.95
N LEU A 341 24.80 11.23 2.68
CA LEU A 341 23.90 12.24 2.11
C LEU A 341 24.67 13.44 1.55
N ASN A 342 25.68 13.92 2.28
CA ASN A 342 26.53 15.02 1.81
C ASN A 342 27.21 14.68 0.49
N ASP A 343 27.78 13.47 0.38
CA ASP A 343 28.42 13.00 -0.85
C ASP A 343 27.43 12.88 -2.01
N ALA A 344 26.23 12.35 -1.78
CA ALA A 344 25.21 12.22 -2.81
C ALA A 344 24.69 13.59 -3.30
N ILE A 345 24.65 14.60 -2.42
CA ILE A 345 24.35 15.99 -2.79
C ILE A 345 25.49 16.58 -3.63
N GLN A 346 26.76 16.38 -3.24
CA GLN A 346 27.91 16.84 -4.03
C GLN A 346 27.96 16.20 -5.42
N ALA A 347 27.64 14.91 -5.53
CA ALA A 347 27.51 14.24 -6.82
C ALA A 347 26.47 14.91 -7.73
N GLN A 348 25.32 15.30 -7.18
CA GLN A 348 24.28 16.03 -7.93
C GLN A 348 24.71 17.46 -8.28
N VAL A 349 25.47 18.15 -7.42
CA VAL A 349 26.02 19.48 -7.75
C VAL A 349 26.95 19.41 -8.96
N ILE A 350 27.78 18.37 -9.03
CA ILE A 350 28.71 18.16 -10.16
C ILE A 350 27.96 17.73 -11.42
N SER A 351 26.92 16.89 -11.29
CA SER A 351 26.09 16.43 -12.40
C SER A 351 24.59 16.56 -12.07
N PRO A 352 23.98 17.74 -12.34
CA PRO A 352 22.60 18.06 -11.91
C PRO A 352 21.51 17.15 -12.49
N VAL A 353 21.77 16.56 -13.65
CA VAL A 353 20.82 15.68 -14.36
C VAL A 353 21.02 14.20 -14.03
N TRP A 354 21.93 13.87 -13.10
CA TRP A 354 22.31 12.50 -12.82
C TRP A 354 21.38 11.82 -11.80
N HIS A 355 20.54 10.92 -12.31
CA HIS A 355 19.54 10.19 -11.54
C HIS A 355 20.14 9.33 -10.40
N THR A 356 21.32 8.74 -10.61
CA THR A 356 22.04 7.95 -9.59
C THR A 356 22.29 8.74 -8.31
N ALA A 357 22.66 10.02 -8.41
CA ALA A 357 22.88 10.86 -7.24
C ALA A 357 21.59 11.05 -6.44
N SER A 358 20.45 11.28 -7.12
CA SER A 358 19.13 11.41 -6.47
C SER A 358 18.71 10.11 -5.77
N TYR A 359 18.96 8.96 -6.39
CA TYR A 359 18.68 7.66 -5.78
C TYR A 359 19.53 7.40 -4.53
N LEU A 360 20.81 7.76 -4.55
CA LEU A 360 21.69 7.65 -3.37
C LEU A 360 21.29 8.61 -2.25
N GLN A 361 20.84 9.84 -2.57
CA GLN A 361 20.26 10.74 -1.57
C GLN A 361 19.05 10.10 -0.90
N ALA A 362 18.17 9.43 -1.67
CA ALA A 362 17.04 8.72 -1.10
C ALA A 362 17.46 7.61 -0.13
N ALA A 363 18.44 6.78 -0.50
CA ALA A 363 18.99 5.73 0.37
C ALA A 363 19.55 6.32 1.69
N ALA A 364 20.29 7.42 1.61
CA ALA A 364 20.82 8.09 2.80
C ALA A 364 19.72 8.70 3.68
N LEU A 365 18.70 9.32 3.07
CA LEU A 365 17.54 9.87 3.79
C LEU A 365 16.69 8.78 4.45
N PHE A 366 16.57 7.60 3.82
CA PHE A 366 15.93 6.44 4.45
C PHE A 366 16.71 5.96 5.68
N ALA A 367 18.04 5.87 5.60
CA ALA A 367 18.90 5.53 6.73
C ALA A 367 18.79 6.55 7.88
N LEU A 368 18.62 7.84 7.55
CA LEU A 368 18.36 8.92 8.53
C LEU A 368 16.92 8.94 9.08
N GLY A 369 16.03 8.06 8.62
CA GLY A 369 14.62 8.01 9.04
C GLY A 369 13.74 9.11 8.44
N LYS A 370 14.26 9.93 7.51
CA LYS A 370 13.57 11.04 6.85
C LYS A 370 12.75 10.57 5.64
N GLN A 371 11.72 9.77 5.92
CA GLN A 371 10.94 9.04 4.91
C GLN A 371 10.31 9.90 3.81
N ASN A 372 9.80 11.10 4.14
CA ASN A 372 9.17 11.97 3.15
C ASN A 372 10.19 12.55 2.16
N GLU A 373 11.34 13.01 2.66
CA GLU A 373 12.43 13.53 1.86
C GLU A 373 13.01 12.42 0.97
N ALA A 374 13.16 11.21 1.52
CA ALA A 374 13.62 10.04 0.78
C ALA A 374 12.68 9.67 -0.39
N GLN A 375 11.37 9.71 -0.17
CA GLN A 375 10.40 9.46 -1.24
C GLN A 375 10.41 10.56 -2.32
N LEU A 376 10.63 11.82 -1.94
CA LEU A 376 10.78 12.91 -2.92
C LEU A 376 12.03 12.71 -3.77
N ALA A 377 13.17 12.38 -3.15
CA ALA A 377 14.42 12.09 -3.85
C ALA A 377 14.31 10.87 -4.79
N LEU A 378 13.59 9.81 -4.39
CA LEU A 378 13.27 8.67 -5.27
C LEU A 378 12.49 9.09 -6.51
N ARG A 379 11.46 9.93 -6.34
CA ARG A 379 10.65 10.42 -7.47
C ARG A 379 11.48 11.29 -8.40
N GLU A 380 12.27 12.19 -7.85
CA GLU A 380 13.19 13.03 -8.61
C GLU A 380 14.16 12.18 -9.44
N GLY A 381 14.80 11.19 -8.83
CA GLY A 381 15.71 10.26 -9.50
C GLY A 381 15.06 9.59 -10.71
N SER A 382 13.84 9.07 -10.56
CA SER A 382 13.18 8.45 -11.70
C SER A 382 12.73 9.43 -12.78
N THR A 383 12.33 10.65 -12.40
CA THR A 383 12.02 11.67 -13.42
C THR A 383 13.27 12.08 -14.21
N LEU A 384 14.44 12.12 -13.57
CA LEU A 384 15.72 12.37 -14.24
C LEU A 384 16.12 11.20 -15.14
N GLU A 385 15.96 9.97 -14.67
CA GLU A 385 16.26 8.74 -15.41
C GLU A 385 15.41 8.62 -16.68
N SER A 386 14.11 8.91 -16.56
CA SER A 386 13.18 8.90 -17.70
C SER A 386 13.55 9.94 -18.77
N LYS A 387 14.10 11.09 -18.35
CA LYS A 387 14.59 12.13 -19.27
C LYS A 387 15.93 11.77 -19.90
N TRP A 388 16.76 11.00 -19.20
CA TRP A 388 18.08 10.58 -19.65
C TRP A 388 18.01 9.52 -20.76
N GLY A 389 17.08 8.56 -20.67
CA GLY A 389 16.90 7.51 -21.67
C GLY A 389 16.14 7.92 -22.95
N GLY A 390 15.77 9.19 -23.08
CA GLY A 390 14.96 9.73 -24.19
C GLY A 390 15.74 10.43 -25.31
N ASN A 391 17.07 10.36 -25.33
CA ASN A 391 17.93 10.95 -26.36
C ASN A 391 18.64 9.90 -27.21
#